data_AF-A0AAV5W5K3-F1
#
_entry.id   AF-A0AAV5W5K3-F1
#
_cell.length_a   1.000
_cell.length_b   1.000
_cell.length_c   1.000
_cell.angle_alpha   90.00
_cell.angle_beta   90.00
_cell.angle_gamma   90.00
#
_symmetry.space_group_name_H-M   'P 1'
#
loop_
_entity.id
_entity.type
_entity.pdbx_description
1 polymer ?
#
loop_
_entity_poly.entity_id
_entity_poly.type
_entity_poly.pdbx_seq_one_letter_code
_entity_poly.pdbx_strand_id
1 'polypeptide(L)'
;DVIRSMQHTFLLPSIVVVLAIHNAGYSGNSISRPPEATNYNGLMNGIQSGSRQFVIEPKYLITYKDDFEHFMGPNSLPFAMTQSIFERFEKLCTTPSYVSAIFTLDLAAVSTLKGLCTLVRIPTPGFSAGLNAFDDGRYYGMVFGKNFSTNKMVETTNQVLLRYFREEQLYNLWIPRFAKTYIGNIWGDTTPQKLEIQYAPFRYENLNGLLPIIYGLYGGSILIFVLEFAGFHSGFRFVRMCLGKLTAGMQYVKCMGVK
;
A
#
# COMPACT_ATOMS: atom_id res chain seq x y z
N ASP A 1 15.21 -18.88 -50.55
CA ASP A 1 13.88 -18.35 -50.18
C ASP A 1 13.15 -19.10 -49.08
N VAL A 2 13.16 -20.45 -49.07
CA VAL A 2 12.49 -21.26 -48.02
C VAL A 2 13.01 -20.96 -46.59
N ILE A 3 14.32 -20.77 -46.40
CA ILE A 3 14.92 -20.46 -45.09
C ILE A 3 14.51 -19.05 -44.60
N ARG A 4 14.45 -18.05 -45.50
CA ARG A 4 13.94 -16.70 -45.19
C ARG A 4 12.46 -16.73 -44.84
N SER A 5 11.67 -17.51 -45.59
CA SER A 5 10.25 -17.71 -45.29
C SER A 5 10.04 -18.33 -43.91
N MET A 6 10.77 -19.40 -43.58
CA MET A 6 10.69 -20.03 -42.25
C MET A 6 11.11 -19.09 -41.12
N GLN A 7 12.16 -18.29 -41.31
CA GLN A 7 12.56 -17.29 -40.33
C GLN A 7 11.43 -16.30 -40.04
N HIS A 8 10.72 -15.80 -41.07
CA HIS A 8 9.57 -14.93 -40.86
C HIS A 8 8.37 -15.66 -40.22
N THR A 9 8.14 -16.92 -40.57
CA THR A 9 7.05 -17.73 -40.00
C THR A 9 7.23 -18.01 -38.51
N PHE A 10 8.45 -18.08 -37.98
CA PHE A 10 8.70 -18.30 -36.54
C PHE A 10 8.99 -17.00 -35.77
N LEU A 11 9.72 -16.06 -36.37
CA LEU A 11 10.11 -14.82 -35.70
C LEU A 11 8.91 -13.93 -35.38
N LEU A 12 7.99 -13.75 -36.32
CA LEU A 12 6.81 -12.90 -36.12
C LEU A 12 5.90 -13.41 -34.98
N PRO A 13 5.52 -14.70 -34.95
CA PRO A 13 4.78 -15.24 -33.82
C PRO A 13 5.53 -15.16 -32.50
N SER A 14 6.86 -15.41 -32.48
CA SER A 14 7.65 -15.27 -31.25
C SER A 14 7.65 -13.83 -30.72
N ILE A 15 7.78 -12.82 -31.58
CA ILE A 15 7.69 -11.42 -31.19
C ILE A 15 6.30 -11.09 -30.66
N VAL A 16 5.24 -11.55 -31.33
CA VAL A 16 3.85 -11.32 -30.88
C VAL A 16 3.59 -11.98 -29.53
N VAL A 17 4.09 -13.20 -29.32
CA VAL A 17 3.97 -13.91 -28.03
C VAL A 17 4.71 -13.15 -26.92
N VAL A 18 5.93 -12.69 -27.17
CA VAL A 18 6.70 -11.89 -26.19
C VAL A 18 5.96 -10.59 -25.87
N LEU A 19 5.44 -9.88 -26.87
CA LEU A 19 4.66 -8.65 -26.66
C LEU A 19 3.35 -8.91 -25.91
N ALA A 20 2.66 -10.02 -26.21
CA ALA A 20 1.42 -10.41 -25.54
C ALA A 20 1.67 -10.78 -24.07
N ILE A 21 2.71 -11.57 -23.79
CA ILE A 21 3.11 -11.92 -22.41
C ILE A 21 3.58 -10.68 -21.66
N HIS A 22 4.34 -9.80 -22.32
CA HIS A 22 4.79 -8.55 -21.72
C HIS A 22 3.59 -7.64 -21.40
N ASN A 23 2.67 -7.42 -22.33
CA ASN A 23 1.45 -6.64 -22.07
C ASN A 23 0.57 -7.25 -20.99
N ALA A 24 0.35 -8.58 -21.00
CA ALA A 24 -0.43 -9.28 -19.99
C ALA A 24 0.24 -9.20 -18.60
N GLY A 25 1.57 -9.32 -18.56
CA GLY A 25 2.39 -9.14 -17.36
C GLY A 25 2.32 -7.73 -16.81
N TYR A 26 2.35 -6.70 -17.66
CA TYR A 26 2.15 -5.32 -17.22
C TYR A 26 0.72 -5.10 -16.71
N SER A 27 -0.31 -5.51 -17.44
CA SER A 27 -1.71 -5.32 -17.03
C SER A 27 -2.08 -6.09 -15.75
N GLY A 28 -1.47 -7.25 -15.52
CA GLY A 28 -1.71 -8.07 -14.33
C GLY A 28 -0.91 -7.62 -13.11
N ASN A 29 0.33 -7.14 -13.30
CA ASN A 29 1.22 -6.74 -12.21
C ASN A 29 1.11 -5.26 -11.83
N SER A 30 0.48 -4.43 -12.67
CA SER A 30 0.29 -3.00 -12.40
C SER A 30 -0.90 -2.70 -11.50
N ILE A 31 -1.86 -3.64 -11.36
CA ILE A 31 -3.06 -3.43 -10.55
C ILE A 31 -2.77 -3.94 -9.14
N SER A 32 -1.99 -3.17 -8.38
CA SER A 32 -2.04 -3.29 -6.94
C SER A 32 -3.32 -2.62 -6.49
N ARG A 33 -4.36 -3.44 -6.26
CA ARG A 33 -5.50 -2.92 -5.52
C ARG A 33 -4.97 -2.45 -4.17
N PRO A 34 -5.16 -1.17 -3.80
CA PRO A 34 -4.89 -0.75 -2.44
C PRO A 34 -5.63 -1.71 -1.51
N PRO A 35 -5.04 -2.06 -0.35
CA PRO A 35 -5.68 -2.98 0.58
C PRO A 35 -7.11 -2.52 0.81
N GLU A 36 -8.06 -3.45 0.69
CA GLU A 36 -9.48 -3.15 0.76
C GLU A 36 -9.74 -2.34 2.03
N ALA A 37 -10.18 -1.09 1.85
CA ALA A 37 -10.36 -0.16 2.95
C ALA A 37 -11.39 -0.76 3.90
N THR A 38 -10.97 -1.01 5.14
CA THR A 38 -11.87 -1.58 6.15
C THR A 38 -13.02 -0.61 6.40
N ASN A 39 -14.25 -1.09 6.34
CA ASN A 39 -15.42 -0.29 6.66
C ASN A 39 -15.60 -0.17 8.18
N TYR A 40 -16.51 0.70 8.62
CA TYR A 40 -16.78 0.94 10.04
C TYR A 40 -17.10 -0.36 10.82
N ASN A 41 -17.91 -1.24 10.23
CA ASN A 41 -18.28 -2.51 10.88
C ASN A 41 -17.06 -3.42 11.05
N GLY A 42 -16.17 -3.46 10.06
CA GLY A 42 -14.91 -4.20 10.12
C GLY A 42 -13.95 -3.62 11.17
N LEU A 43 -13.93 -2.29 11.34
CA LEU A 43 -13.20 -1.64 12.44
C LEU A 43 -13.76 -2.09 13.79
N MET A 44 -15.08 -1.98 13.97
CA MET A 44 -15.76 -2.33 15.22
C MET A 44 -15.50 -3.79 15.61
N ASN A 45 -15.74 -4.72 14.69
CA ASN A 45 -15.47 -6.14 14.89
C ASN A 45 -13.99 -6.40 15.17
N GLY A 46 -13.10 -5.68 14.48
CA GLY A 46 -11.66 -5.79 14.68
C GLY A 46 -11.23 -5.41 16.09
N ILE A 47 -11.72 -4.29 16.60
CA ILE A 47 -11.41 -3.82 17.97
C ILE A 47 -12.06 -4.72 19.01
N GLN A 48 -13.34 -5.07 18.84
CA GLN A 48 -14.08 -5.88 19.82
C GLN A 48 -13.56 -7.32 19.92
N SER A 49 -13.00 -7.87 18.83
CA SER A 49 -12.36 -9.20 18.83
C SER A 49 -10.90 -9.19 19.32
N GLY A 50 -10.30 -8.01 19.49
CA GLY A 50 -8.88 -7.87 19.82
C GLY A 50 -7.93 -8.12 18.64
N SER A 51 -8.44 -8.29 17.42
CA SER A 51 -7.60 -8.38 16.21
C SER A 51 -7.01 -7.04 15.79
N ARG A 52 -7.58 -5.93 16.29
CA ARG A 52 -7.06 -4.57 16.16
C ARG A 52 -6.94 -3.91 17.52
N GLN A 53 -6.02 -2.95 17.62
CA GLN A 53 -5.75 -2.22 18.85
C GLN A 53 -5.69 -0.71 18.55
N PHE A 54 -6.31 0.09 19.42
CA PHE A 54 -6.21 1.54 19.31
C PHE A 54 -4.87 2.05 19.81
N VAL A 55 -4.25 2.95 19.04
CA VAL A 55 -3.05 3.70 19.44
C VAL A 55 -3.41 5.16 19.62
N ILE A 56 -3.23 5.70 20.83
CA ILE A 56 -3.71 7.04 21.17
C ILE A 56 -2.81 7.74 22.20
N GLU A 57 -2.86 9.08 22.16
CA GLU A 57 -2.23 9.93 23.17
C GLU A 57 -3.13 10.05 24.42
N PRO A 58 -2.58 10.09 25.64
CA PRO A 58 -3.35 10.17 26.90
C PRO A 58 -4.39 11.29 26.94
N LYS A 59 -4.10 12.45 26.33
CA LYS A 59 -5.00 13.60 26.28
C LYS A 59 -6.35 13.29 25.60
N TYR A 60 -6.36 12.35 24.66
CA TYR A 60 -7.56 11.99 23.91
C TYR A 60 -8.45 11.02 24.68
N LEU A 61 -7.90 10.14 25.51
CA LEU A 61 -8.68 9.28 26.40
C LEU A 61 -9.51 10.06 27.40
N ILE A 62 -8.99 11.17 27.89
CA ILE A 62 -9.71 12.04 28.83
C ILE A 62 -10.83 12.79 28.11
N THR A 63 -10.55 13.27 26.90
CA THR A 63 -11.46 14.16 26.15
C THR A 63 -12.58 13.42 25.43
N TYR A 64 -12.32 12.19 24.97
CA TYR A 64 -13.22 11.39 24.10
C TYR A 64 -13.49 10.00 24.69
N LYS A 65 -13.53 9.93 26.03
CA LYS A 65 -13.68 8.65 26.75
C LYS A 65 -14.89 7.86 26.25
N ASP A 66 -16.05 8.49 26.21
CA ASP A 66 -17.32 7.86 25.85
C ASP A 66 -17.30 7.32 24.41
N ASP A 67 -16.67 8.05 23.48
CA ASP A 67 -16.51 7.60 22.10
C ASP A 67 -15.55 6.41 21.98
N PHE A 68 -14.46 6.41 22.76
CA PHE A 68 -13.57 5.26 22.79
C PHE A 68 -14.25 4.05 23.42
N GLU A 69 -15.06 4.23 24.47
CA GLU A 69 -15.85 3.16 25.08
C GLU A 69 -16.85 2.54 24.09
N HIS A 70 -17.42 3.32 23.16
CA HIS A 70 -18.29 2.79 22.11
C HIS A 70 -17.62 1.72 21.24
N PHE A 71 -16.30 1.82 21.01
CA PHE A 71 -15.57 0.83 20.22
C PHE A 71 -15.13 -0.40 21.02
N MET A 72 -15.10 -0.32 22.34
CA MET A 72 -14.53 -1.37 23.20
C MET A 72 -15.56 -2.48 23.45
N GLY A 73 -15.08 -3.72 23.40
CA GLY A 73 -15.85 -4.92 23.72
C GLY A 73 -15.12 -5.81 24.73
N PRO A 74 -15.73 -6.94 25.13
CA PRO A 74 -15.19 -7.84 26.15
C PRO A 74 -13.79 -8.40 25.82
N ASN A 75 -13.51 -8.61 24.53
CA ASN A 75 -12.25 -9.17 24.05
C ASN A 75 -11.31 -8.10 23.46
N SER A 76 -11.62 -6.82 23.65
CA SER A 76 -10.77 -5.74 23.16
C SER A 76 -9.42 -5.71 23.87
N LEU A 77 -8.36 -5.47 23.10
CA LEU A 77 -7.04 -5.19 23.63
C LEU A 77 -7.02 -3.81 24.31
N PRO A 78 -6.20 -3.61 25.37
CA PRO A 78 -6.05 -2.31 26.00
C PRO A 78 -5.51 -1.27 25.02
N PHE A 79 -5.75 0.01 25.27
CA PHE A 79 -5.20 1.09 24.45
C PHE A 79 -3.65 1.07 24.46
N ALA A 80 -3.04 1.12 23.28
CA ALA A 80 -1.62 1.33 23.12
C ALA A 80 -1.31 2.83 23.26
N MET A 81 -0.67 3.19 24.37
CA MET A 81 -0.41 4.60 24.69
C MET A 81 0.85 5.10 23.98
N THR A 82 0.81 6.37 23.57
CA THR A 82 1.94 7.07 22.95
C THR A 82 2.14 8.44 23.57
N GLN A 83 3.40 8.87 23.71
CA GLN A 83 3.76 10.14 24.35
C GLN A 83 3.66 11.32 23.40
N SER A 84 3.73 11.09 22.09
CA SER A 84 3.66 12.14 21.09
C SER A 84 2.84 11.72 19.87
N ILE A 85 2.41 12.73 19.11
CA ILE A 85 1.74 12.54 17.82
C ILE A 85 2.64 11.81 16.81
N PHE A 86 3.94 12.08 16.80
CA PHE A 86 4.88 11.43 15.89
C PHE A 86 5.04 9.94 16.21
N GLU A 87 5.21 9.59 17.49
CA GLU A 87 5.29 8.20 17.95
C GLU A 87 4.01 7.43 17.61
N ARG A 88 2.85 8.06 17.77
CA ARG A 88 1.55 7.49 17.40
C ARG A 88 1.51 7.06 15.94
N PHE A 89 1.91 7.96 15.06
CA PHE A 89 1.87 7.64 13.64
C PHE A 89 3.00 6.72 13.17
N GLU A 90 4.17 6.78 13.80
CA GLU A 90 5.23 5.78 13.56
C GLU A 90 4.74 4.37 13.91
N LYS A 91 4.03 4.21 15.04
CA LYS A 91 3.41 2.94 15.42
C LYS A 91 2.34 2.49 14.41
N LEU A 92 1.55 3.42 13.87
CA LEU A 92 0.57 3.11 12.82
C LEU A 92 1.24 2.64 11.51
N CYS A 93 2.40 3.21 11.17
CA CYS A 93 3.15 2.78 9.98
C CYS A 93 3.83 1.42 10.16
N THR A 94 4.25 1.07 11.38
CA THR A 94 5.00 -0.17 11.67
C THR A 94 4.12 -1.37 11.95
N THR A 95 2.92 -1.17 12.52
CA THR A 95 2.03 -2.26 12.94
C THR A 95 0.68 -2.20 12.21
N PRO A 96 0.37 -3.14 11.29
CA PRO A 96 -0.87 -3.10 10.50
C PRO A 96 -2.17 -3.29 11.30
N SER A 97 -2.11 -3.87 12.50
CA SER A 97 -3.28 -4.07 13.37
C SER A 97 -3.65 -2.83 14.18
N TYR A 98 -2.82 -1.78 14.12
CA TYR A 98 -3.04 -0.55 14.87
C TYR A 98 -3.96 0.41 14.12
N VAL A 99 -4.87 1.01 14.89
CA VAL A 99 -5.81 2.01 14.40
C VAL A 99 -5.78 3.23 15.32
N SER A 100 -6.08 4.42 14.80
CA SER A 100 -6.12 5.63 15.61
C SER A 100 -7.19 6.59 15.11
N ALA A 101 -7.70 7.39 16.03
CA ALA A 101 -8.49 8.56 15.72
C ALA A 101 -7.58 9.67 15.18
N ILE A 102 -7.95 10.27 14.05
CA ILE A 102 -7.20 11.39 13.47
C ILE A 102 -8.06 12.64 13.61
N PHE A 103 -7.58 13.60 14.40
CA PHE A 103 -8.24 14.90 14.57
C PHE A 103 -7.71 15.93 13.56
N THR A 104 -8.43 17.03 13.35
CA THR A 104 -8.07 18.04 12.34
C THR A 104 -6.65 18.61 12.51
N LEU A 105 -6.20 18.83 13.74
CA LEU A 105 -4.82 19.29 14.00
C LEU A 105 -3.78 18.20 13.75
N ASP A 106 -4.16 16.92 13.81
CA ASP A 106 -3.24 15.83 13.56
C ASP A 106 -2.84 15.75 12.08
N LEU A 107 -3.67 16.28 11.18
CA LEU A 107 -3.42 16.30 9.73
C LEU A 107 -2.07 16.94 9.36
N ALA A 108 -1.62 17.94 10.13
CA ALA A 108 -0.30 18.54 9.95
C ALA A 108 0.81 17.51 10.18
N ALA A 109 0.72 16.70 11.25
CA ALA A 109 1.68 15.65 11.53
C ALA A 109 1.58 14.50 10.52
N VAL A 110 0.37 14.09 10.12
CA VAL A 110 0.19 13.03 9.11
C VAL A 110 0.92 13.37 7.81
N SER A 111 0.93 14.64 7.41
CA SER A 111 1.64 15.08 6.19
C SER A 111 3.15 14.84 6.23
N THR A 112 3.77 14.87 7.41
CA THR A 112 5.22 14.68 7.57
C THR A 112 5.64 13.23 7.31
N LEU A 113 4.69 12.30 7.31
CA LEU A 113 4.90 10.88 7.07
C LEU A 113 4.68 10.49 5.61
N LYS A 114 4.30 11.46 4.77
CA LYS A 114 4.05 11.23 3.35
C LYS A 114 5.31 10.66 2.70
N GLY A 115 5.21 9.45 2.19
CA GLY A 115 6.32 8.70 1.57
C GLY A 115 6.95 7.63 2.45
N LEU A 116 6.66 7.60 3.76
CA LEU A 116 7.10 6.54 4.67
C LEU A 116 6.08 5.40 4.76
N CYS A 117 4.79 5.73 4.84
CA CYS A 117 3.71 4.74 4.82
C CYS A 117 2.42 5.34 4.23
N THR A 118 1.44 4.47 3.92
CA THR A 118 0.12 4.87 3.44
C THR A 118 -0.91 4.59 4.52
N LEU A 119 -1.63 5.62 4.94
CA LEU A 119 -2.74 5.48 5.89
C LEU A 119 -4.06 5.49 5.12
N VAL A 120 -4.96 4.58 5.50
CA VAL A 120 -6.29 4.47 4.90
C VAL A 120 -7.32 5.03 5.87
N ARG A 121 -8.13 5.98 5.40
CA ARG A 121 -9.22 6.54 6.21
C ARG A 121 -10.35 5.51 6.34
N ILE A 122 -10.79 5.26 7.56
CA ILE A 122 -12.01 4.51 7.84
C ILE A 122 -13.11 5.55 8.12
N PRO A 123 -14.12 5.71 7.24
CA PRO A 123 -15.20 6.65 7.48
C PRO A 123 -16.08 6.14 8.62
N THR A 124 -16.40 7.03 9.57
CA THR A 124 -17.45 6.79 10.56
C THR A 124 -18.81 7.10 9.94
N PRO A 125 -19.91 6.44 10.37
CA PRO A 125 -21.25 6.65 9.83
C PRO A 125 -21.88 8.02 10.19
N GLY A 126 -21.08 9.04 10.51
CA GLY A 126 -21.55 10.31 11.05
C GLY A 126 -22.17 10.11 12.43
N PHE A 127 -23.42 10.56 12.60
CA PHE A 127 -24.13 10.46 13.87
C PHE A 127 -24.53 9.01 14.20
N SER A 128 -23.78 8.40 15.12
CA SER A 128 -24.08 7.11 15.74
C SER A 128 -24.19 7.29 17.24
N ALA A 129 -25.12 6.57 17.89
CA ALA A 129 -25.23 6.58 19.35
C ALA A 129 -23.90 6.13 19.98
N GLY A 130 -23.24 7.04 20.70
CA GLY A 130 -21.92 6.83 21.29
C GLY A 130 -20.75 7.42 20.51
N LEU A 131 -20.96 8.03 19.34
CA LEU A 131 -19.92 8.77 18.58
C LEU A 131 -20.22 10.26 18.51
N ASN A 132 -20.62 10.84 19.65
CA ASN A 132 -21.12 12.20 19.69
C ASN A 132 -20.00 13.25 19.57
N ALA A 133 -18.75 12.91 19.92
CA ALA A 133 -17.64 13.87 19.95
C ALA A 133 -16.55 13.59 18.90
N PHE A 134 -16.57 12.43 18.23
CA PHE A 134 -15.65 12.14 17.11
C PHE A 134 -16.00 12.89 15.81
N ASP A 135 -17.26 13.25 15.61
CA ASP A 135 -17.76 14.04 14.46
C ASP A 135 -18.10 15.48 14.84
N ASP A 136 -17.88 15.85 16.11
CA ASP A 136 -18.21 17.18 16.59
C ASP A 136 -17.23 18.19 15.97
N GLY A 137 -17.78 19.11 15.17
CA GLY A 137 -17.09 20.23 14.55
C GLY A 137 -16.61 21.26 15.57
N ARG A 138 -15.92 20.80 16.61
CA ARG A 138 -15.47 21.59 17.74
C ARG A 138 -14.64 22.75 17.24
N TYR A 139 -15.08 23.93 17.63
CA TYR A 139 -14.43 25.17 17.28
C TYR A 139 -13.08 25.27 17.97
N TYR A 140 -12.02 25.49 17.19
CA TYR A 140 -10.73 25.87 17.73
C TYR A 140 -10.83 27.32 18.23
N GLY A 141 -10.55 27.52 19.52
CA GLY A 141 -10.61 28.82 20.18
C GLY A 141 -9.31 29.14 20.90
N MET A 142 -9.02 30.44 21.02
CA MET A 142 -7.94 30.92 21.88
C MET A 142 -8.45 31.07 23.31
N VAL A 143 -7.77 30.43 24.26
CA VAL A 143 -8.12 30.53 25.69
C VAL A 143 -7.16 31.49 26.37
N PHE A 144 -7.71 32.46 27.08
CA PHE A 144 -6.94 33.46 27.81
C PHE A 144 -6.99 33.18 29.32
N GLY A 145 -5.82 33.20 29.97
CA GLY A 145 -5.73 33.00 31.41
C GLY A 145 -6.30 34.20 32.16
N LYS A 146 -7.32 33.98 32.99
CA LYS A 146 -8.06 35.02 33.71
C LYS A 146 -7.18 36.06 34.42
N ASN A 147 -6.01 35.65 34.94
CA ASN A 147 -5.09 36.52 35.68
C ASN A 147 -4.02 37.20 34.82
N PHE A 148 -3.89 36.81 33.55
CA PHE A 148 -2.83 37.28 32.64
C PHE A 148 -3.39 38.05 31.43
N SER A 149 -4.71 38.03 31.25
CA SER A 149 -5.40 38.71 30.15
C SER A 149 -6.34 39.79 30.67
N THR A 150 -6.42 40.90 29.95
CA THR A 150 -7.45 41.92 30.18
C THR A 150 -8.64 41.71 29.24
N ASN A 151 -9.83 42.18 29.62
CA ASN A 151 -11.01 42.15 28.75
C ASN A 151 -10.74 42.83 27.40
N LYS A 152 -9.96 43.93 27.42
CA LYS A 152 -9.54 44.64 26.20
C LYS A 152 -8.67 43.79 25.28
N MET A 153 -7.80 42.95 25.83
CA MET A 153 -6.97 42.04 25.03
C MET A 153 -7.80 40.97 24.34
N VAL A 154 -8.78 40.39 25.07
CA VAL A 154 -9.71 39.41 24.51
C VAL A 154 -10.54 40.05 23.39
N GLU A 155 -11.09 41.24 23.63
CA GLU A 155 -11.86 41.99 22.64
C GLU A 155 -11.03 42.34 21.41
N THR A 156 -9.81 42.84 21.60
CA THR A 156 -8.90 43.18 20.50
C THR A 156 -8.57 41.94 19.67
N THR A 157 -8.31 40.80 20.31
CA THR A 157 -8.02 39.55 19.59
C THR A 157 -9.23 39.09 18.79
N ASN A 158 -10.44 39.16 19.37
CA ASN A 158 -11.67 38.84 18.66
C ASN A 158 -11.89 39.74 17.45
N GLN A 159 -11.66 41.05 17.56
CA GLN A 159 -11.77 41.97 16.41
C GLN A 159 -10.76 41.65 15.30
N VAL A 160 -9.53 41.31 15.67
CA VAL A 160 -8.51 40.88 14.70
C VAL A 160 -8.93 39.58 14.00
N LEU A 161 -9.36 38.57 14.76
CA LEU A 161 -9.84 37.30 14.19
C LEU A 161 -11.04 37.51 13.26
N LEU A 162 -12.03 38.31 13.67
CA LEU A 162 -13.19 38.65 12.84
C LEU A 162 -12.78 39.34 11.54
N ARG A 163 -11.77 40.21 11.57
CA ARG A 163 -11.23 40.85 10.37
C ARG A 163 -10.58 39.83 9.42
N TYR A 164 -9.78 38.90 9.95
CA TYR A 164 -9.18 37.82 9.16
C TYR A 164 -10.23 36.89 8.52
N PHE A 165 -11.34 36.63 9.22
CA PHE A 165 -12.46 35.87 8.65
C PHE A 165 -13.21 36.66 7.57
N ARG A 166 -13.51 37.94 7.81
CA ARG A 166 -14.25 38.80 6.86
C ARG A 166 -13.50 39.03 5.54
N GLU A 167 -12.18 39.14 5.62
CA GLU A 167 -11.31 39.29 4.44
C GLU A 167 -10.99 37.94 3.77
N GLU A 168 -11.65 36.85 4.21
CA GLU A 168 -11.43 35.46 3.77
C GLU A 168 -9.98 34.98 3.82
N GLN A 169 -9.09 35.73 4.48
CA GLN A 169 -7.67 35.41 4.53
C GLN A 169 -7.44 34.05 5.19
N LEU A 170 -8.24 33.70 6.21
CA LEU A 170 -8.15 32.39 6.85
C LEU A 170 -8.49 31.24 5.89
N TYR A 171 -9.65 31.28 5.24
CA TYR A 171 -10.14 30.20 4.38
C TYR A 171 -9.48 30.15 3.00
N ASN A 172 -9.10 31.28 2.42
CA ASN A 172 -8.61 31.38 1.06
C ASN A 172 -7.10 31.58 0.95
N LEU A 173 -6.43 32.08 2.00
CA LEU A 173 -4.98 32.30 2.00
C LEU A 173 -4.24 31.34 2.95
N TRP A 174 -4.54 31.39 4.24
CA TRP A 174 -3.78 30.67 5.28
C TRP A 174 -4.08 29.17 5.28
N ILE A 175 -5.35 28.76 5.32
CA ILE A 175 -5.73 27.34 5.25
C ILE A 175 -5.24 26.71 3.94
N PRO A 176 -5.36 27.34 2.75
CA PRO A 176 -4.84 26.72 1.55
C PRO A 176 -3.32 26.59 1.53
N ARG A 177 -2.62 27.62 1.99
CA ARG A 177 -1.16 27.64 2.05
C ARG A 177 -0.57 26.64 3.05
N PHE A 178 -1.27 26.38 4.15
CA PHE A 178 -0.77 25.56 5.27
C PHE A 178 -1.57 24.27 5.51
N ALA A 179 -2.69 24.04 4.81
CA ALA A 179 -3.57 22.89 5.01
C ALA A 179 -4.17 22.30 3.71
N LYS A 180 -4.24 23.01 2.57
CA LYS A 180 -4.77 22.41 1.31
C LYS A 180 -3.77 21.47 0.63
N THR A 181 -2.47 21.65 0.86
CA THR A 181 -1.44 20.62 0.61
C THR A 181 -1.66 19.34 1.43
N TYR A 182 -2.42 19.46 2.54
CA TYR A 182 -2.57 18.44 3.57
C TYR A 182 -3.90 17.68 3.36
N ILE A 183 -5.03 18.37 3.26
CA ILE A 183 -6.36 17.73 3.18
C ILE A 183 -6.59 16.96 1.87
N GLY A 184 -6.09 17.47 0.73
CA GLY A 184 -6.34 16.86 -0.58
C GLY A 184 -5.41 15.69 -0.96
N ASN A 185 -4.34 15.46 -0.18
CA ASN A 185 -3.24 14.58 -0.58
C ASN A 185 -2.79 13.57 0.49
N ILE A 186 -3.27 13.70 1.73
CA ILE A 186 -2.86 12.86 2.84
C ILE A 186 -3.66 11.56 2.91
N TRP A 187 -4.93 11.60 2.56
CA TRP A 187 -5.84 10.47 2.77
C TRP A 187 -5.72 9.35 1.74
N GLY A 188 -4.84 9.51 0.76
CA GLY A 188 -5.05 8.90 -0.55
C GLY A 188 -6.35 9.44 -1.14
N ASP A 189 -6.41 9.62 -2.44
CA ASP A 189 -7.70 9.93 -3.05
C ASP A 189 -8.56 8.65 -2.94
N THR A 190 -9.45 8.59 -1.96
CA THR A 190 -10.34 7.44 -1.72
C THR A 190 -11.51 7.40 -2.69
N THR A 191 -11.51 8.28 -3.70
CA THR A 191 -12.45 8.18 -4.82
C THR A 191 -12.27 6.82 -5.49
N PRO A 192 -13.36 6.07 -5.73
CA PRO A 192 -13.29 4.72 -6.31
C PRO A 192 -12.43 4.64 -7.57
N GLN A 193 -12.48 5.70 -8.40
CA GLN A 193 -11.74 5.83 -9.66
C GLN A 193 -10.22 5.87 -9.51
N LYS A 194 -9.67 6.35 -8.40
CA LYS A 194 -8.20 6.39 -8.20
C LYS A 194 -7.66 5.19 -7.45
N LEU A 195 -8.47 4.52 -6.63
CA LEU A 195 -8.11 3.24 -6.02
C LEU A 195 -7.99 2.12 -7.07
N GLU A 196 -8.72 2.21 -8.19
CA GLU A 196 -8.58 1.28 -9.32
C GLU A 196 -7.27 1.44 -10.11
N ILE A 197 -6.59 2.59 -10.00
CA ILE A 197 -5.45 2.96 -10.86
C ILE A 197 -4.21 3.29 -10.00
N GLN A 198 -3.97 2.51 -8.92
CA GLN A 198 -2.70 2.59 -8.19
C GLN A 198 -1.71 1.53 -8.70
N TYR A 199 -0.69 2.02 -9.39
CA TYR A 199 0.48 1.23 -9.76
C TYR A 199 1.36 1.03 -8.53
N ALA A 200 1.40 -0.18 -7.97
CA ALA A 200 2.47 -0.50 -7.03
C ALA A 200 3.73 -0.91 -7.79
N PRO A 201 4.92 -0.50 -7.30
CA PRO A 201 6.17 -1.00 -7.86
C PRO A 201 6.24 -2.52 -7.68
N PHE A 202 6.69 -3.21 -8.73
CA PHE A 202 6.88 -4.66 -8.71
C PHE A 202 7.85 -5.04 -7.58
N ARG A 203 7.40 -5.88 -6.64
CA ARG A 203 8.26 -6.35 -5.55
C ARG A 203 9.26 -7.37 -6.07
N TYR A 204 10.54 -7.17 -5.76
CA TYR A 204 11.63 -8.10 -6.11
C TYR A 204 11.37 -9.53 -5.61
N GLU A 205 10.61 -9.69 -4.53
CA GLU A 205 10.18 -10.98 -3.97
C GLU A 205 9.43 -11.85 -5.00
N ASN A 206 8.66 -11.24 -5.91
CA ASN A 206 7.92 -11.97 -6.94
C ASN A 206 8.82 -12.45 -8.09
N LEU A 207 10.03 -11.88 -8.24
CA LEU A 207 11.06 -12.42 -9.15
C LEU A 207 11.72 -13.70 -8.60
N ASN A 208 11.57 -14.00 -7.30
CA ASN A 208 12.12 -15.22 -6.73
C ASN A 208 11.54 -16.49 -7.37
N GLY A 209 10.31 -16.43 -7.91
CA GLY A 209 9.73 -17.54 -8.68
C GLY A 209 10.45 -17.84 -10.00
N LEU A 210 11.16 -16.86 -10.56
CA LEU A 210 11.95 -17.03 -11.79
C LEU A 210 13.36 -17.55 -11.53
N LEU A 211 13.88 -17.39 -10.30
CA LEU A 211 15.23 -17.83 -9.94
C LEU A 211 15.44 -19.35 -10.13
N PRO A 212 14.52 -20.25 -9.75
CA PRO A 212 14.67 -21.68 -10.03
C PRO A 212 14.78 -22.02 -11.52
N ILE A 213 14.09 -21.29 -12.39
CA ILE A 213 14.15 -21.47 -13.84
C ILE A 213 15.53 -21.04 -14.36
N ILE A 214 16.01 -19.88 -13.90
CA ILE A 214 17.34 -19.37 -14.25
C ILE A 214 18.43 -20.34 -13.76
N TYR A 215 18.38 -20.79 -12.51
CA TYR A 215 19.33 -21.76 -11.96
C TYR A 215 19.26 -23.11 -12.67
N GLY A 216 18.06 -23.57 -13.05
CA GLY A 216 17.87 -24.79 -13.83
C GLY A 216 18.52 -24.71 -15.22
N LEU A 217 18.37 -23.57 -15.92
CA LEU A 217 18.99 -23.33 -17.21
C LEU A 217 20.53 -23.26 -17.11
N TYR A 218 21.05 -22.56 -16.10
CA TYR A 218 22.49 -22.53 -15.83
C TYR A 218 23.03 -23.93 -15.52
N GLY A 219 22.38 -24.68 -14.62
CA GLY A 219 22.77 -26.06 -14.31
C GLY A 219 22.74 -26.97 -15.53
N GLY A 220 21.70 -26.85 -16.37
CA GLY A 220 21.59 -27.59 -17.63
C GLY A 220 22.71 -27.26 -18.61
N SER A 221 23.06 -25.97 -18.76
CA SER A 221 24.15 -25.54 -19.64
C SER A 221 25.53 -26.05 -19.19
N ILE A 222 25.79 -26.06 -17.87
CA ILE A 222 27.02 -26.64 -17.30
C ILE A 222 27.07 -28.14 -17.57
N LEU A 223 25.95 -28.85 -17.38
CA LEU A 223 25.87 -30.30 -17.63
C LEU A 223 26.11 -30.64 -19.11
N ILE A 224 25.53 -29.87 -20.03
CA ILE A 224 25.78 -30.00 -21.48
C ILE A 224 27.26 -29.75 -21.77
N PHE A 225 27.86 -28.70 -21.22
CA PHE A 225 29.27 -28.38 -21.40
C PHE A 225 30.19 -29.52 -20.91
N VAL A 226 29.91 -30.08 -19.72
CA VAL A 226 30.67 -31.22 -19.19
C VAL A 226 30.52 -32.46 -20.07
N LEU A 227 29.33 -32.75 -20.57
CA LEU A 227 29.08 -33.87 -21.48
C LEU A 227 29.79 -33.69 -22.83
N GLU A 228 29.79 -32.49 -23.39
CA GLU A 228 30.52 -32.16 -24.61
C GLU A 228 32.03 -32.25 -24.39
N PHE A 229 32.55 -31.71 -23.29
CA PHE A 229 33.98 -31.76 -22.95
C PHE A 229 34.47 -33.19 -22.69
N ALA A 230 33.71 -33.98 -21.92
CA ALA A 230 34.00 -35.40 -21.71
C ALA A 230 33.88 -36.21 -23.01
N GLY A 231 32.90 -35.90 -23.87
CA GLY A 231 32.72 -36.51 -25.18
C GLY A 231 33.81 -36.13 -26.20
N PHE A 232 34.45 -34.97 -26.03
CA PHE A 232 35.57 -34.50 -26.85
C PHE A 232 36.88 -35.21 -26.46
N HIS A 233 37.10 -35.47 -25.16
CA HIS A 233 38.29 -36.17 -24.66
C HIS A 233 38.18 -37.71 -24.69
N SER A 234 36.98 -38.27 -24.54
CA SER A 234 36.74 -39.72 -24.65
C SER A 234 36.17 -40.03 -26.03
N GLY A 235 37.02 -40.50 -26.94
CA GLY A 235 36.70 -40.74 -28.36
C GLY A 235 35.30 -41.32 -28.63
N PHE A 236 34.35 -40.42 -28.91
CA PHE A 236 33.15 -40.49 -29.76
C PHE A 236 32.38 -41.82 -30.03
N ARG A 237 32.43 -42.83 -29.14
CA ARG A 237 31.57 -44.03 -29.28
C ARG A 237 30.38 -44.04 -28.34
N PHE A 238 30.58 -43.79 -27.05
CA PHE A 238 29.52 -43.95 -26.05
C PHE A 238 28.48 -42.81 -26.09
N VAL A 239 28.94 -41.55 -26.17
CA VAL A 239 28.06 -40.37 -26.21
C VAL A 239 27.22 -40.32 -27.50
N ARG A 240 27.80 -40.69 -28.66
CA ARG A 240 27.06 -40.83 -29.93
C ARG A 240 25.95 -41.88 -29.86
N MET A 241 26.18 -42.97 -29.14
CA MET A 241 25.19 -44.04 -28.96
C MET A 241 24.03 -43.59 -28.06
N CYS A 242 24.32 -42.85 -26.99
CA CYS A 242 23.30 -42.32 -26.09
C CYS A 242 22.49 -41.18 -26.73
N LEU A 243 23.14 -40.23 -27.43
CA LEU A 243 22.44 -39.18 -28.19
C LEU A 243 21.62 -39.76 -29.35
N GLY A 244 22.12 -40.81 -30.03
CA GLY A 244 21.36 -41.53 -31.05
C GLY A 244 20.10 -42.20 -30.49
N LYS A 245 20.17 -42.78 -29.29
CA LYS A 245 19.01 -43.37 -28.61
C LYS A 245 18.00 -42.32 -28.12
N LEU A 246 18.47 -41.18 -27.63
CA LEU A 246 17.60 -40.07 -27.20
C LEU A 246 16.90 -39.41 -28.39
N THR A 247 17.60 -39.17 -29.49
CA THR A 247 17.01 -38.61 -30.72
C THR A 247 16.03 -39.58 -31.39
N ALA A 248 16.32 -40.89 -31.39
CA ALA A 248 15.39 -41.93 -31.84
C ALA A 248 14.13 -42.01 -30.95
N GLY A 249 14.29 -41.90 -29.62
CA GLY A 249 13.16 -41.84 -28.69
C GLY A 249 12.28 -40.61 -28.92
N MET A 250 12.87 -39.44 -29.16
CA MET A 250 12.13 -38.23 -29.50
C MET A 250 11.42 -38.30 -30.86
N GLN A 251 12.04 -38.94 -31.87
CA GLN A 251 11.37 -39.17 -33.16
C GLN A 251 10.20 -40.14 -33.03
N TYR A 252 10.33 -41.18 -32.20
CA TYR A 252 9.24 -42.13 -31.92
C TYR A 252 8.05 -41.45 -31.22
N VAL A 253 8.30 -40.56 -30.27
CA VAL A 253 7.26 -39.72 -29.63
C VAL A 253 6.60 -38.78 -30.65
N LYS A 254 7.38 -38.20 -31.57
CA LYS A 254 6.87 -37.34 -32.65
C LYS A 254 5.96 -38.09 -33.64
N CYS A 255 6.23 -39.38 -33.89
CA CYS A 255 5.40 -40.24 -34.74
C CYS A 255 4.17 -40.83 -34.03
N MET A 256 4.17 -40.93 -32.70
CA MET A 256 2.99 -41.35 -31.93
C MET A 256 2.00 -40.22 -31.62
N GLY A 257 2.43 -38.96 -31.73
CA GLY A 257 1.58 -37.79 -31.54
C GLY A 257 0.71 -37.38 -32.74
N VAL A 258 0.70 -38.19 -33.82
CA VAL A 258 -0.20 -38.02 -34.97
C VAL A 258 -1.18 -39.19 -35.01
N LYS A 259 -2.24 -39.07 -34.22
CA LYS A 259 -3.57 -39.62 -34.51
C LYS A 259 -4.60 -38.58 -34.10
#